data_AF-W9YHC8-F1
#
_entry.id   AF-W9YHC8-F1
#
_cell.length_a   1.000
_cell.length_b   1.000
_cell.length_c   1.000
_cell.angle_alpha   90.00
_cell.angle_beta   90.00
_cell.angle_gamma   90.00
#
_symmetry.space_group_name_H-M   'P 1'
#
loop_
_entity.id
_entity.type
_entity.pdbx_description
1 polymer ?
#
loop_
_entity_poly.entity_id
_entity_poly.type
_entity_poly.pdbx_seq_one_letter_code
_entity_poly.pdbx_strand_id
1 'polypeptide(L)'
;MTVIFPLMAAIGFRSDPHEPLHTIASDAAALHINAFAMDGFIDKILRRQGLGLVPGQGQEKEKESKSKSTLNPAAMLHLQKGLRLLRERLLAQDDDDTKLSDSTISTVVKLASAAHFDGDSHTARQHMDGLRKMVALRGGMDVFKHRKLQTEMLR
;
A
#
# COMPACT_ATOMS: atom_id res chain seq x y z
N MET A 1 10.99 -5.75 23.77
CA MET A 1 10.31 -6.53 22.70
C MET A 1 10.02 -5.59 21.55
N THR A 2 10.76 -5.75 20.46
CA THR A 2 10.73 -4.87 19.28
C THR A 2 9.85 -5.49 18.21
N VAL A 3 8.62 -4.97 18.07
CA VAL A 3 7.69 -5.35 17.00
C VAL A 3 8.09 -4.58 15.73
N ILE A 4 9.20 -4.97 15.10
CA ILE A 4 9.81 -4.24 13.97
C ILE A 4 9.32 -4.76 12.61
N PHE A 5 8.78 -5.96 12.56
CA PHE A 5 8.75 -6.73 11.32
C PHE A 5 7.66 -6.38 10.29
N PRO A 6 6.52 -5.75 10.65
CA PRO A 6 5.56 -5.31 9.63
C PRO A 6 5.64 -3.82 9.27
N LEU A 7 6.09 -2.99 10.20
CA LEU A 7 6.34 -1.57 9.95
C LEU A 7 7.36 -1.43 8.82
N MET A 8 8.50 -2.12 8.88
CA MET A 8 9.55 -2.02 7.86
C MET A 8 9.11 -2.37 6.43
N ALA A 9 8.13 -3.28 6.27
CA ALA A 9 7.55 -3.60 4.97
C ALA A 9 6.57 -2.51 4.50
N ALA A 10 5.81 -1.91 5.41
CA ALA A 10 4.78 -0.92 5.11
C ALA A 10 5.31 0.53 5.03
N ILE A 11 6.41 0.87 5.71
CA ILE A 11 7.17 2.14 5.53
C ILE A 11 8.39 2.00 4.60
N GLY A 12 8.69 0.77 4.14
CA GLY A 12 9.70 0.48 3.13
C GLY A 12 11.07 1.10 3.39
N PHE A 13 11.51 1.28 4.63
CA PHE A 13 12.77 1.96 4.91
C PHE A 13 13.91 0.97 5.05
N ARG A 14 14.66 0.76 3.96
CA ARG A 14 16.09 0.46 4.06
C ARG A 14 16.77 1.79 3.75
N SER A 15 17.20 2.50 4.79
CA SER A 15 18.01 3.70 4.61
C SER A 15 19.34 3.26 4.04
N ASP A 16 19.54 3.50 2.75
CA ASP A 16 20.88 3.84 2.32
C ASP A 16 21.15 5.25 2.86
N PRO A 17 22.20 5.47 3.69
CA PRO A 17 22.51 6.80 4.20
C PRO A 17 22.78 7.84 3.09
N HIS A 18 22.94 7.41 1.83
CA HIS A 18 23.17 8.27 0.68
C HIS A 18 21.94 8.59 -0.19
N GLU A 19 20.75 8.05 0.11
CA GLU A 19 19.57 8.23 -0.74
C GLU A 19 18.37 8.79 0.05
N PRO A 20 18.00 10.07 -0.15
CA PRO A 20 16.98 10.71 0.66
C PRO A 20 15.60 10.11 0.41
N LEU A 21 14.88 9.77 1.50
CA LEU A 21 13.47 9.37 1.56
C LEU A 21 12.45 10.31 0.88
N HIS A 22 12.93 11.39 0.28
CA HIS A 22 12.19 12.61 0.05
C HIS A 22 11.02 12.44 -0.94
N THR A 23 11.10 11.50 -1.89
CA THR A 23 10.10 11.39 -2.97
C THR A 23 8.79 10.73 -2.53
N ILE A 24 8.85 9.67 -1.71
CA ILE A 24 7.63 8.98 -1.24
C ILE A 24 6.97 9.73 -0.08
N ALA A 25 7.78 10.38 0.77
CA ALA A 25 7.27 11.18 1.88
C ALA A 25 6.63 12.51 1.44
N SER A 26 6.95 12.99 0.23
CA SER A 26 6.38 14.23 -0.33
C SER A 26 5.18 14.00 -1.26
N ASP A 27 4.98 12.76 -1.74
CA ASP A 27 3.87 12.46 -2.63
C ASP A 27 2.55 12.25 -1.87
N ALA A 28 1.62 13.18 -2.06
CA ALA A 28 0.34 13.14 -1.38
C ALA A 28 -0.50 11.88 -1.70
N ALA A 29 -0.47 11.38 -2.95
CA ALA A 29 -1.21 10.18 -3.32
C ALA A 29 -0.63 8.94 -2.61
N ALA A 30 0.70 8.81 -2.63
CA ALA A 30 1.42 7.74 -1.95
C ALA A 30 1.18 7.75 -0.44
N LEU A 31 1.16 8.93 0.18
CA LEU A 31 0.93 9.08 1.62
C LEU A 31 -0.49 8.67 2.01
N HIS A 32 -1.48 9.10 1.24
CA HIS A 32 -2.88 8.72 1.43
C HIS A 32 -3.10 7.20 1.27
N ILE A 33 -2.49 6.59 0.27
CA ILE A 33 -2.59 5.13 0.05
C ILE A 33 -1.87 4.36 1.16
N ASN A 34 -0.71 4.84 1.62
CA ASN A 34 -0.01 4.27 2.77
C ASN A 34 -0.85 4.34 4.04
N ALA A 35 -1.49 5.48 4.33
CA ALA A 35 -2.34 5.62 5.51
C ALA A 35 -3.51 4.63 5.50
N PHE A 36 -4.11 4.39 4.33
CA PHE A 36 -5.13 3.34 4.17
C PHE A 36 -4.56 1.94 4.42
N ALA A 37 -3.44 1.59 3.78
CA ALA A 37 -2.83 0.26 3.92
C ALA A 37 -2.42 -0.06 5.37
N MET A 38 -1.98 0.95 6.13
CA MET A 38 -1.65 0.81 7.55
C MET A 38 -2.87 0.45 8.40
N ASP A 39 -4.07 0.96 8.09
CA ASP A 39 -5.27 0.61 8.82
C ASP A 39 -5.62 -0.87 8.64
N GLY A 40 -5.55 -1.38 7.39
CA GLY A 40 -5.71 -2.81 7.09
C GLY A 40 -4.69 -3.67 7.84
N PHE A 41 -3.43 -3.22 7.90
CA PHE A 41 -2.38 -3.88 8.67
C PHE A 41 -2.69 -3.90 10.18
N ILE A 42 -3.05 -2.76 10.77
CA ILE A 42 -3.39 -2.64 12.19
C ILE A 42 -4.57 -3.56 12.52
N ASP A 43 -5.62 -3.54 11.71
CA ASP A 43 -6.80 -4.37 11.89
C ASP A 43 -6.48 -5.87 11.81
N LYS A 44 -5.74 -6.29 10.79
CA LYS A 44 -5.50 -7.71 10.53
C LYS A 44 -4.38 -8.32 11.35
N ILE A 45 -3.37 -7.55 11.73
CA ILE A 45 -2.18 -8.08 12.39
C ILE A 45 -2.14 -7.64 13.83
N LEU A 46 -2.26 -6.34 14.13
CA LEU A 46 -2.16 -5.89 15.52
C LEU A 46 -3.38 -6.30 16.35
N ARG A 47 -4.61 -6.21 15.80
CA ARG A 47 -5.80 -6.69 16.54
C ARG A 47 -5.89 -8.22 16.60
N ARG A 48 -5.27 -8.95 15.65
CA ARG A 48 -5.18 -10.42 15.74
C ARG A 48 -4.04 -10.91 16.64
N GLN A 49 -2.94 -10.16 16.75
CA GLN A 49 -1.76 -10.56 17.54
C GLN A 49 -1.74 -9.98 18.98
N GLY A 50 -2.57 -8.98 19.30
CA GLY A 50 -2.79 -8.49 20.68
C GLY A 50 -3.97 -9.20 21.35
N LEU A 51 -3.72 -10.05 22.36
CA LEU A 51 -3.76 -9.66 23.77
C LEU A 51 -5.18 -9.34 24.26
N GLY A 52 -5.87 -10.40 24.71
CA GLY A 52 -7.09 -10.32 25.49
C GLY A 52 -6.87 -9.58 26.81
N LEU A 53 -6.84 -8.25 26.77
CA LEU A 53 -6.94 -7.38 27.94
C LEU A 53 -8.38 -6.93 28.19
N VAL A 54 -9.35 -7.76 27.81
CA VAL A 54 -10.71 -7.70 28.36
C VAL A 54 -11.12 -9.13 28.76
N PRO A 55 -10.89 -9.55 30.02
CA PRO A 55 -11.57 -10.70 30.56
C PRO A 55 -12.94 -10.25 31.07
N GLY A 56 -14.00 -10.73 30.43
CA GLY A 56 -15.34 -10.67 31.00
C GLY A 56 -16.45 -10.42 29.99
N GLN A 57 -16.95 -11.48 29.37
CA GLN A 57 -18.20 -12.14 29.79
C GLN A 57 -18.81 -12.93 28.62
N GLY A 58 -19.17 -14.19 28.91
CA GLY A 58 -20.38 -14.81 28.35
C GLY A 58 -20.23 -15.52 27.01
N GLN A 59 -20.28 -16.85 27.09
CA GLN A 59 -20.26 -17.82 26.02
C GLN A 59 -21.41 -17.71 24.98
N GLU A 60 -21.17 -18.41 23.86
CA GLU A 60 -22.15 -19.00 22.94
C GLU A 60 -22.79 -18.12 21.85
N LYS A 61 -22.16 -18.14 20.67
CA LYS A 61 -22.74 -18.80 19.49
C LYS A 61 -21.74 -18.88 18.35
N GLU A 62 -21.32 -20.10 18.04
CA GLU A 62 -20.86 -20.49 16.72
C GLU A 62 -21.93 -20.09 15.69
N LYS A 63 -21.72 -18.96 15.01
CA LYS A 63 -22.19 -18.78 13.66
C LYS A 63 -21.07 -18.12 12.87
N GLU A 64 -20.42 -18.98 12.09
CA GLU A 64 -19.79 -18.69 10.82
C GLU A 64 -20.41 -17.45 10.16
N SER A 65 -19.78 -16.30 10.41
CA SER A 65 -20.08 -15.04 9.77
C SER A 65 -18.76 -14.32 9.69
N LYS A 66 -18.00 -14.73 8.66
CA LYS A 66 -17.12 -13.89 7.84
C LYS A 66 -16.90 -12.53 8.50
N SER A 67 -15.88 -12.42 9.36
CA SER A 67 -15.52 -11.18 10.04
C SER A 67 -15.44 -10.09 8.99
N LYS A 68 -16.53 -9.32 8.89
CA LYS A 68 -16.66 -8.18 8.02
C LYS A 68 -15.88 -7.11 8.75
N SER A 69 -14.58 -7.03 8.47
CA SER A 69 -13.73 -5.97 9.03
C SER A 69 -14.46 -4.67 8.80
N THR A 70 -14.83 -3.99 9.88
CA THR A 70 -15.43 -2.67 9.83
C THR A 70 -14.32 -1.73 9.38
N LEU A 71 -14.15 -1.59 8.07
CA LEU A 71 -13.17 -0.69 7.47
C LEU A 71 -13.31 0.69 8.11
N ASN A 72 -12.22 1.20 8.67
CA ASN A 72 -12.22 2.48 9.36
C ASN A 72 -12.66 3.59 8.37
N PRO A 73 -13.71 4.36 8.67
CA PRO A 73 -14.17 5.43 7.79
C PRO A 73 -13.07 6.44 7.44
N ALA A 74 -12.15 6.71 8.38
CA ALA A 74 -11.01 7.59 8.12
C ALA A 74 -10.05 6.97 7.10
N ALA A 75 -9.75 5.67 7.20
CA ALA A 75 -8.90 4.97 6.23
C ALA A 75 -9.51 4.99 4.83
N MET A 76 -10.83 4.80 4.72
CA MET A 76 -11.54 4.90 3.44
C MET A 76 -11.44 6.31 2.82
N LEU A 77 -11.49 7.37 3.63
CA LEU A 77 -11.27 8.73 3.16
C LEU A 77 -9.85 8.92 2.62
N HIS A 78 -8.84 8.32 3.27
CA HIS A 78 -7.48 8.36 2.77
C HIS A 78 -7.36 7.60 1.43
N LEU A 79 -7.96 6.42 1.29
CA LEU A 79 -7.99 5.70 0.02
C LEU A 79 -8.64 6.53 -1.09
N GLN A 80 -9.83 7.10 -0.85
CA GLN A 80 -10.54 7.92 -1.82
C GLN A 80 -9.72 9.14 -2.27
N LYS A 81 -9.09 9.85 -1.33
CA LYS A 81 -8.22 11.00 -1.64
C LYS A 81 -6.99 10.58 -2.44
N GLY A 82 -6.33 9.48 -2.05
CA GLY A 82 -5.16 8.96 -2.75
C GLY A 82 -5.49 8.53 -4.18
N LEU A 83 -6.60 7.82 -4.38
CA LEU A 83 -7.08 7.44 -5.71
C LEU A 83 -7.47 8.64 -6.57
N ARG A 84 -8.07 9.68 -5.99
CA ARG A 84 -8.39 10.91 -6.71
C ARG A 84 -7.13 11.59 -7.24
N LEU A 85 -6.15 11.83 -6.38
CA LEU A 85 -4.87 12.44 -6.76
C LEU A 85 -4.12 11.62 -7.81
N LEU A 86 -4.11 10.30 -7.65
CA LEU A 86 -3.49 9.39 -8.61
C LEU A 86 -4.19 9.46 -9.97
N ARG A 87 -5.53 9.49 -10.02
CA ARG A 87 -6.29 9.60 -11.26
C ARG A 87 -6.08 10.95 -11.95
N GLU A 88 -6.13 12.04 -11.20
CA GLU A 88 -5.85 13.39 -11.71
C GLU A 88 -4.49 13.43 -12.41
N ARG A 89 -3.46 12.85 -11.77
CA ARG A 89 -2.13 12.71 -12.35
C ARG A 89 -2.10 11.87 -13.61
N LEU A 90 -2.74 10.70 -13.60
CA LEU A 90 -2.73 9.77 -14.75
C LEU A 90 -3.50 10.32 -15.96
N LEU A 91 -4.49 11.18 -15.73
CA LEU A 91 -5.33 11.78 -16.77
C LEU A 91 -4.84 13.14 -17.27
N ALA A 92 -3.81 13.72 -16.65
CA ALA A 92 -3.20 14.97 -17.12
C ALA A 92 -2.70 14.79 -18.57
N GLN A 93 -3.00 15.70 -19.50
CA GLN A 93 -2.73 15.46 -20.92
C GLN A 93 -1.23 15.42 -21.24
N ASP A 94 -0.42 16.33 -20.69
CA ASP A 94 0.94 16.60 -21.20
C ASP A 94 2.08 16.30 -20.22
N ASP A 95 1.87 15.41 -19.25
CA ASP A 95 2.87 15.15 -18.20
C ASP A 95 3.21 13.65 -18.04
N ASP A 96 3.74 13.05 -19.11
CA ASP A 96 4.13 11.64 -19.13
C ASP A 96 5.24 11.32 -18.13
N ASP A 97 6.15 12.27 -17.87
CA ASP A 97 7.20 12.13 -16.87
C ASP A 97 6.61 11.97 -15.46
N THR A 98 5.61 12.77 -15.09
CA THR A 98 4.95 12.63 -13.79
C THR A 98 4.05 11.39 -13.73
N LYS A 99 3.33 11.07 -14.82
CA LYS A 99 2.53 9.81 -14.92
C LYS A 99 3.38 8.58 -14.69
N LEU A 100 4.57 8.55 -15.27
CA LEU A 100 5.45 7.41 -15.21
C LEU A 100 6.49 7.52 -14.09
N SER A 101 6.53 8.59 -13.31
CA SER A 101 7.51 8.83 -12.24
C SER A 101 7.61 7.69 -11.21
N ASP A 102 8.76 7.60 -10.52
CA ASP A 102 9.02 6.58 -9.49
C ASP A 102 7.95 6.64 -8.39
N SER A 103 7.48 7.84 -8.09
CA SER A 103 6.41 8.07 -7.11
C SER A 103 5.08 7.46 -7.55
N THR A 104 4.66 7.69 -8.80
CA THR A 104 3.40 7.16 -9.32
C THR A 104 3.44 5.64 -9.41
N ILE A 105 4.56 5.08 -9.89
CA ILE A 105 4.76 3.63 -9.95
C ILE A 105 4.74 3.02 -8.53
N SER A 106 5.48 3.59 -7.57
CA SER A 106 5.45 3.13 -6.16
C SER A 106 4.04 3.18 -5.58
N THR A 107 3.27 4.24 -5.89
CA THR A 107 1.88 4.38 -5.46
C THR A 107 1.00 3.23 -5.97
N VAL A 108 1.17 2.83 -7.23
CA VAL A 108 0.45 1.69 -7.82
C VAL A 108 0.91 0.36 -7.23
N VAL A 109 2.21 0.19 -6.96
CA VAL A 109 2.74 -0.99 -6.25
C VAL A 109 2.04 -1.14 -4.89
N LYS A 110 1.95 -0.06 -4.12
CA LYS A 110 1.27 -0.07 -2.81
C LYS A 110 -0.20 -0.41 -2.88
N LEU A 111 -0.91 0.05 -3.92
CA LEU A 111 -2.30 -0.36 -4.15
C LEU A 111 -2.41 -1.87 -4.41
N ALA A 112 -1.51 -2.41 -5.24
CA ALA A 112 -1.44 -3.85 -5.47
C ALA A 112 -1.12 -4.63 -4.19
N SER A 113 -0.13 -4.17 -3.41
CA SER A 113 0.23 -4.76 -2.13
C SER A 113 -0.91 -4.70 -1.11
N ALA A 114 -1.60 -3.56 -1.00
CA ALA A 114 -2.72 -3.39 -0.09
C ALA A 114 -3.88 -4.33 -0.43
N ALA A 115 -4.28 -4.39 -1.71
CA ALA A 115 -5.32 -5.31 -2.17
C ALA A 115 -4.91 -6.79 -1.96
N HIS A 116 -3.66 -7.14 -2.24
CA HIS A 116 -3.14 -8.49 -2.04
C HIS A 116 -3.12 -8.88 -0.56
N PHE A 117 -2.60 -7.99 0.29
CA PHE A 117 -2.64 -8.13 1.74
C PHE A 117 -4.08 -8.25 2.26
N ASP A 118 -5.01 -7.56 1.60
CA ASP A 118 -6.40 -7.64 1.96
C ASP A 118 -7.11 -8.94 1.56
N GLY A 119 -6.43 -9.81 0.80
CA GLY A 119 -6.98 -11.03 0.22
C GLY A 119 -7.79 -10.76 -1.06
N ASP A 120 -7.89 -9.51 -1.50
CA ASP A 120 -8.55 -9.13 -2.75
C ASP A 120 -7.61 -9.35 -3.94
N SER A 121 -7.47 -10.62 -4.30
CA SER A 121 -6.59 -11.06 -5.39
C SER A 121 -7.04 -10.51 -6.76
N HIS A 122 -8.33 -10.20 -6.92
CA HIS A 122 -8.85 -9.64 -8.18
C HIS A 122 -8.38 -8.20 -8.36
N THR A 123 -8.60 -7.35 -7.35
CA THR A 123 -8.16 -5.95 -7.37
C THR A 123 -6.63 -5.85 -7.43
N ALA A 124 -5.92 -6.70 -6.69
CA ALA A 124 -4.46 -6.77 -6.75
C ALA A 124 -3.96 -7.04 -8.18
N ARG A 125 -4.58 -8.01 -8.87
CA ARG A 125 -4.22 -8.34 -10.26
C ARG A 125 -4.46 -7.17 -11.21
N GLN A 126 -5.58 -6.44 -11.07
CA GLN A 126 -5.84 -5.25 -11.89
C GLN A 126 -4.75 -4.19 -11.71
N HIS A 127 -4.31 -3.94 -10.47
CA HIS A 127 -3.21 -3.02 -10.19
C HIS A 127 -1.88 -3.53 -10.78
N MET A 128 -1.59 -4.82 -10.70
CA MET A 128 -0.39 -5.43 -11.31
C MET A 128 -0.40 -5.34 -12.84
N ASP A 129 -1.55 -5.50 -13.48
CA ASP A 129 -1.69 -5.34 -14.94
C ASP A 129 -1.41 -3.88 -15.36
N GLY A 130 -1.89 -2.91 -14.56
CA GLY A 130 -1.55 -1.49 -14.73
C GLY A 130 -0.06 -1.22 -14.54
N LEU A 131 0.51 -1.73 -13.44
CA LEU A 131 1.94 -1.59 -13.12
C LEU A 131 2.83 -2.13 -14.23
N ARG A 132 2.51 -3.32 -14.77
CA ARG A 132 3.25 -3.92 -15.88
C ARG A 132 3.26 -3.01 -17.11
N LYS A 133 2.13 -2.37 -17.43
CA LYS A 133 2.06 -1.38 -18.53
C LYS A 133 2.93 -0.16 -18.26
N MET A 134 2.87 0.39 -17.04
CA MET A 134 3.69 1.54 -16.66
C MET A 134 5.20 1.24 -16.76
N VAL A 135 5.63 0.08 -16.26
CA VAL A 135 7.01 -0.39 -16.36
C VAL A 135 7.43 -0.53 -17.82
N ALA A 136 6.58 -1.12 -18.68
CA ALA A 136 6.87 -1.26 -20.10
C ALA A 136 7.02 0.10 -20.80
N LEU A 137 6.11 1.04 -20.54
CA LEU A 137 6.15 2.39 -21.09
C LEU A 137 7.40 3.16 -20.66
N ARG A 138 7.89 2.91 -19.44
CA ARG A 138 9.09 3.56 -18.91
C ARG A 138 10.42 2.97 -19.43
N GLY A 139 10.37 1.92 -20.25
CA GLY A 139 11.55 1.25 -20.82
C GLY A 139 11.90 -0.10 -20.18
N GLY A 140 10.98 -0.69 -19.42
CA GLY A 140 11.12 -2.03 -18.84
C GLY A 140 11.78 -2.05 -17.46
N MET A 141 12.00 -3.26 -16.93
CA MET A 141 12.52 -3.46 -15.57
C MET A 141 13.96 -2.98 -15.38
N ASP A 142 14.74 -2.94 -16.46
CA ASP A 142 16.15 -2.57 -16.41
C ASP A 142 16.37 -1.11 -15.97
N VAL A 143 15.40 -0.23 -16.25
CA VAL A 143 15.41 1.19 -15.83
C VAL A 143 15.41 1.35 -14.31
N PHE A 144 14.91 0.34 -13.59
CA PHE A 144 14.84 0.34 -12.14
C PHE A 144 16.00 -0.39 -11.47
N LYS A 145 16.98 -0.93 -12.23
CA LYS A 145 18.14 -1.62 -11.65
C LYS A 145 18.82 -0.75 -10.59
N HIS A 146 19.09 -1.34 -9.43
CA HIS A 146 19.69 -0.69 -8.26
C HIS A 146 18.86 0.43 -7.63
N ARG A 147 17.62 0.66 -8.09
CA ARG A 147 16.67 1.56 -7.43
C ARG A 147 15.86 0.80 -6.40
N LYS A 148 15.50 1.47 -5.31
CA LYS A 148 14.59 0.93 -4.29
C LYS A 148 13.29 0.39 -4.89
N LEU A 149 12.75 1.06 -5.91
CA LEU A 149 11.50 0.67 -6.55
C LEU A 149 11.56 -0.73 -7.18
N GLN A 150 12.71 -1.16 -7.69
CA GLN A 150 12.90 -2.54 -8.15
C GLN A 150 12.64 -3.54 -7.03
N THR A 151 13.17 -3.28 -5.83
CA THR A 151 12.93 -4.15 -4.68
C THR A 151 11.48 -4.09 -4.19
N GLU A 152 10.78 -2.98 -4.40
CA GLU A 152 9.36 -2.85 -4.06
C GLU A 152 8.49 -3.69 -5.00
N MET A 153 8.81 -3.70 -6.30
CA MET A 153 8.09 -4.46 -7.33
C MET A 153 8.32 -5.98 -7.30
N LEU A 154 9.45 -6.43 -6.74
CA LEU A 154 9.83 -7.85 -6.68
C LEU A 154 9.40 -8.56 -5.38
N ARG A 155 8.76 -7.84 -4.45
CA ARG A 155 8.25 -8.39 -3.19
C ARG A 155 6.79 -8.81 -3.34
#